data_AF-A0A832BQW1-F1
#
_entry.id   AF-A0A832BQW1-F1
#
_cell.length_a   1.000
_cell.length_b   1.000
_cell.length_c   1.000
_cell.angle_alpha   90.00
_cell.angle_beta   90.00
_cell.angle_gamma   90.00
#
_symmetry.space_group_name_H-M   'P 1'
#
loop_
_entity.id
_entity.type
_entity.pdbx_description
1 polymer ?
#
loop_
_entity_poly.entity_id
_entity_poly.type
_entity_poly.pdbx_seq_one_letter_code
_entity_poly.pdbx_strand_id
1 'polypeptide(L)'
;MKTGILAFLSMILLPLSGDAQSTATALRKIHVFVRESLPGTQPKVIGEDGSQKTRPAKSSKSYLVYVEYKKGAVVKPALLWLDGVPYKVKSKIVSSPVVWKHSNEVGDGYTTDTLIRKTSNTLMLVQLNGEMIPAPTIRQKKPEAAFVLEYNYNSRRHFYPVKDFKKLSPVILQ
;
A
#
# COMPACT_ATOMS: atom_id res chain seq x y z
N MET A 1 40.73 49.18 51.11
CA MET A 1 39.40 48.54 51.00
C MET A 1 39.41 47.64 49.79
N LYS A 2 39.14 46.35 50.00
CA LYS A 2 39.18 45.30 48.98
C LYS A 2 37.76 45.07 48.46
N THR A 3 37.53 45.20 47.17
CA THR A 3 36.33 44.67 46.51
C THR A 3 36.76 43.99 45.22
N GLY A 4 37.04 42.69 45.34
CA GLY A 4 37.28 41.81 44.21
C GLY A 4 35.93 41.45 43.57
N ILE A 5 35.78 41.78 42.30
CA ILE A 5 34.63 41.40 41.48
C ILE A 5 34.90 39.98 40.97
N LEU A 6 34.27 39.00 41.62
CA LEU A 6 34.24 37.60 41.19
C LEU A 6 33.38 37.52 39.91
N ALA A 7 34.02 37.53 38.74
CA ALA A 7 33.35 37.28 37.47
C ALA A 7 33.01 35.79 37.38
N PHE A 8 31.78 35.44 37.79
CA PHE A 8 31.19 34.12 37.61
C PHE A 8 30.87 33.94 36.11
N LEU A 9 31.84 33.46 35.35
CA LEU A 9 31.69 33.15 33.93
C LEU A 9 30.81 31.90 33.81
N SER A 10 29.49 32.13 33.75
CA SER A 10 28.47 31.13 33.52
C SER A 10 28.70 30.47 32.17
N MET A 11 29.29 29.27 32.20
CA MET A 11 29.43 28.39 31.05
C MET A 11 28.03 27.89 30.68
N ILE A 12 27.36 28.64 29.80
CA ILE A 12 26.09 28.26 29.19
C ILE A 12 26.37 26.99 28.37
N LEU A 13 26.14 25.83 28.98
CA LEU A 13 25.94 24.57 28.25
C LEU A 13 24.69 24.77 27.39
N LEU A 14 24.89 25.21 26.15
CA LEU A 14 23.88 25.06 25.10
C LEU A 14 23.59 23.56 25.00
N PRO A 15 22.37 23.09 25.32
CA PRO A 15 21.98 21.78 24.88
C PRO A 15 22.03 21.83 23.36
N LEU A 16 22.99 21.12 22.77
CA LEU A 16 22.90 20.66 21.40
C LEU A 16 21.63 19.82 21.34
N SER A 17 20.51 20.49 21.05
CA SER A 17 19.28 19.87 20.60
C SER A 17 19.66 19.09 19.38
N GLY A 18 19.99 17.81 19.58
CA GLY A 18 20.34 16.88 18.53
C GLY A 18 19.19 16.89 17.55
N ASP A 19 19.40 17.58 16.43
CA ASP A 19 18.44 17.64 15.36
C ASP A 19 17.98 16.22 15.08
N ALA A 20 16.68 16.04 15.27
CA ALA A 20 15.96 14.81 15.06
C ALA A 20 16.54 14.12 13.84
N GLN A 21 17.25 13.02 14.07
CA GLN A 21 17.78 12.19 13.02
C GLN A 21 16.56 11.72 12.22
N SER A 22 16.22 12.48 11.17
CA SER A 22 15.17 12.21 10.21
C SER A 22 15.47 10.79 9.78
N THR A 23 14.72 9.85 10.34
CA THR A 23 15.00 8.44 10.22
C THR A 23 14.65 8.14 8.78
N ALA A 24 15.67 8.26 7.91
CA ALA A 24 15.51 8.25 6.47
C ALA A 24 14.68 7.03 6.14
N THR A 25 13.41 7.25 5.82
CA THR A 25 12.43 6.17 5.87
C THR A 25 12.84 5.19 4.79
N ALA A 26 13.08 3.93 5.17
CA ALA A 26 13.56 2.93 4.22
C ALA A 26 12.58 2.78 3.06
N LEU A 27 11.30 2.93 3.35
CA LEU A 27 10.22 2.99 2.37
C LEU A 27 10.28 4.31 1.59
N ARG A 28 10.37 4.22 0.26
CA ARG A 28 10.43 5.39 -0.63
C ARG A 28 9.08 5.71 -1.22
N LYS A 29 8.41 4.71 -1.80
CA LYS A 29 7.14 4.89 -2.49
C LYS A 29 6.34 3.61 -2.48
N ILE A 30 5.01 3.74 -2.43
CA ILE A 30 4.08 2.65 -2.71
C ILE A 30 3.34 3.00 -3.99
N HIS A 31 3.35 2.08 -4.94
CA HIS A 31 2.59 2.19 -6.18
C HIS A 31 1.40 1.23 -6.07
N VAL A 32 0.19 1.78 -6.05
CA VAL A 32 -1.04 0.99 -5.99
C VAL A 32 -1.78 1.13 -7.30
N PHE A 33 -2.05 0.00 -7.93
CA PHE A 33 -2.86 -0.09 -9.13
C PHE A 33 -4.15 -0.86 -8.81
N VAL A 34 -5.27 -0.31 -9.26
CA VAL A 34 -6.59 -0.89 -9.03
C VAL A 34 -7.19 -1.29 -10.37
N ARG A 35 -7.61 -2.55 -10.48
CA ARG A 35 -8.32 -3.05 -11.65
C ARG A 35 -9.70 -3.51 -11.25
N GLU A 36 -10.72 -2.99 -11.92
CA GLU A 36 -12.10 -3.41 -11.70
C GLU A 36 -12.42 -4.56 -12.66
N SER A 37 -13.12 -5.57 -12.15
CA SER A 37 -13.72 -6.64 -12.95
C SER A 37 -15.19 -6.33 -13.12
N LEU A 38 -15.58 -6.03 -14.35
CA LEU A 38 -16.95 -5.78 -14.77
C LEU A 38 -17.61 -7.11 -15.13
N PRO A 39 -18.86 -7.32 -14.72
CA PRO A 39 -19.64 -8.45 -15.20
C PRO A 39 -19.95 -8.24 -16.69
N GLY A 40 -19.73 -9.26 -17.54
CA GLY A 40 -20.09 -9.20 -18.95
C GLY A 40 -21.60 -9.25 -19.15
N THR A 41 -22.17 -10.45 -19.13
CA THR A 41 -23.62 -10.66 -19.26
C THR A 41 -24.26 -10.94 -17.91
N GLN A 42 -25.37 -10.26 -17.58
CA GLN A 42 -26.11 -10.55 -16.35
C GLN A 42 -26.71 -11.96 -16.45
N PRO A 43 -26.39 -12.87 -15.51
CA PRO A 43 -26.96 -14.21 -15.55
C PRO A 43 -28.46 -14.14 -15.23
N LYS A 44 -29.26 -14.69 -16.14
CA LYS A 44 -30.70 -14.90 -15.96
C LYS A 44 -30.90 -16.28 -15.36
N VAL A 45 -31.56 -16.36 -14.21
CA VAL A 45 -32.00 -17.64 -13.64
C VAL A 45 -33.45 -17.83 -14.05
N ILE A 46 -33.73 -18.93 -14.74
CA ILE A 46 -35.09 -19.35 -15.07
C ILE A 46 -35.55 -20.24 -13.91
N GLY A 47 -36.56 -19.80 -13.16
CA GLY A 47 -37.20 -20.59 -12.12
C GLY A 47 -38.05 -21.73 -12.71
N GLU A 48 -38.37 -22.72 -11.89
CA GLU A 48 -39.27 -23.83 -12.27
C GLU A 48 -40.69 -23.33 -12.65
N ASP A 49 -41.05 -22.12 -12.19
CA ASP A 49 -42.28 -21.41 -12.52
C ASP A 49 -42.21 -20.62 -13.86
N GLY A 50 -41.09 -20.72 -14.58
CA GLY A 50 -40.85 -19.95 -15.80
C GLY A 50 -40.52 -18.47 -15.55
N SER A 51 -40.43 -18.02 -14.29
CA SER A 51 -40.04 -16.65 -13.97
C SER A 51 -38.54 -16.44 -14.22
N GLN A 52 -38.20 -15.33 -14.87
CA GLN A 52 -36.81 -14.92 -15.02
C GLN A 52 -36.42 -14.00 -13.87
N LYS A 53 -35.47 -14.43 -13.03
CA LYS A 53 -34.85 -13.56 -12.02
C LYS A 53 -33.45 -13.17 -12.48
N THR A 54 -33.23 -11.87 -12.59
CA THR A 54 -31.90 -11.30 -12.87
C THR A 54 -31.07 -11.32 -11.59
N ARG A 55 -29.90 -11.97 -11.62
CA ARG A 55 -28.98 -11.91 -10.47
C ARG A 55 -28.23 -10.57 -10.48
N PRO A 56 -28.01 -9.92 -9.33
CA PRO A 56 -27.20 -8.71 -9.28
C PRO A 56 -25.79 -8.99 -9.80
N ALA A 57 -25.33 -8.12 -10.68
CA ALA A 57 -24.05 -8.23 -11.33
C ALA A 57 -22.93 -7.97 -10.30
N LYS A 58 -22.03 -8.94 -10.10
CA LYS A 58 -20.96 -8.84 -9.09
C LYS A 58 -19.70 -8.24 -9.70
N SER A 59 -19.42 -6.97 -9.40
CA SER A 59 -18.10 -6.39 -9.67
C SER A 59 -17.12 -6.76 -8.57
N SER A 60 -15.87 -7.05 -8.92
CA SER A 60 -14.78 -7.23 -7.95
C SER A 60 -13.63 -6.27 -8.27
N LYS A 61 -12.82 -5.95 -7.25
CA LYS A 61 -11.62 -5.11 -7.42
C LYS A 61 -10.38 -5.95 -7.13
N SER A 62 -9.40 -5.86 -8.02
CA SER A 62 -8.08 -6.44 -7.86
C SER A 62 -7.06 -5.32 -7.60
N TYR A 63 -6.25 -5.49 -6.57
CA TYR A 63 -5.23 -4.53 -6.16
C TYR A 63 -3.84 -5.10 -6.45
N LEU A 64 -3.03 -4.36 -7.21
CA LEU A 64 -1.61 -4.62 -7.41
C LEU A 64 -0.81 -3.59 -6.62
N VAL A 65 -0.13 -4.03 -5.58
CA VAL A 65 0.55 -3.14 -4.62
C VAL A 65 2.04 -3.41 -4.71
N TYR A 66 2.81 -2.42 -5.13
CA TYR A 66 4.25 -2.50 -5.21
C TYR A 66 4.89 -1.52 -4.24
N VAL A 67 5.81 -2.03 -3.43
CA VAL A 67 6.52 -1.29 -2.39
C VAL A 67 7.95 -1.10 -2.86
N GLU A 68 8.35 0.16 -3.04
CA GLU A 68 9.70 0.57 -3.40
C GLU A 68 10.43 1.08 -2.16
N TYR A 69 11.59 0.49 -1.86
CA TYR A 69 12.38 0.83 -0.68
C TYR A 69 13.88 0.76 -0.95
N LYS A 70 14.66 1.44 -0.10
CA LYS A 70 16.12 1.56 -0.24
C LYS A 70 16.76 0.18 -0.35
N LYS A 71 17.63 0.00 -1.35
CA LYS A 71 18.41 -1.24 -1.52
C LYS A 71 19.18 -1.57 -0.23
N GLY A 72 19.09 -2.83 0.21
CA GLY A 72 19.71 -3.32 1.44
C GLY A 72 18.90 -3.09 2.72
N ALA A 73 17.81 -2.31 2.68
CA ALA A 73 16.91 -2.22 3.83
C ALA A 73 16.01 -3.47 3.93
N VAL A 74 15.67 -3.87 5.15
CA VAL A 74 14.75 -5.00 5.40
C VAL A 74 13.39 -4.44 5.82
N VAL A 75 12.50 -4.31 4.85
CA VAL A 75 11.11 -3.88 5.07
C VAL A 75 10.23 -5.12 5.04
N LYS A 76 9.46 -5.36 6.12
CA LYS A 76 8.55 -6.51 6.22
C LYS A 76 7.09 -6.03 6.27
N PRO A 77 6.30 -6.18 5.19
CA PRO A 77 4.88 -5.90 5.20
C PRO A 77 4.18 -6.75 6.28
N ALA A 78 3.36 -6.12 7.11
CA ALA A 78 2.63 -6.79 8.17
C ALA A 78 1.14 -6.91 7.81
N LEU A 79 0.49 -5.78 7.53
CA LEU A 79 -0.92 -5.69 7.17
C LEU A 79 -1.14 -4.66 6.07
N LEU A 80 -2.21 -4.85 5.31
CA LEU A 80 -2.74 -3.85 4.40
C LEU A 80 -4.14 -3.46 4.84
N TRP A 81 -4.34 -2.18 5.10
CA TRP A 81 -5.61 -1.63 5.51
C TRP A 81 -6.32 -1.08 4.28
N LEU A 82 -7.52 -1.59 3.99
CA LEU A 82 -8.40 -1.10 2.93
C LEU A 82 -9.71 -0.64 3.55
N ASP A 83 -10.03 0.65 3.44
CA ASP A 83 -11.21 1.29 4.02
C ASP A 83 -11.36 1.01 5.55
N GLY A 84 -10.23 0.82 6.22
CA GLY A 84 -10.14 0.48 7.64
C GLY A 84 -10.33 -0.99 7.99
N VAL A 85 -10.43 -1.87 6.99
CA VAL A 85 -10.42 -3.32 7.18
C VAL A 85 -8.98 -3.83 6.98
N PRO A 86 -8.39 -4.53 7.96
CA PRO A 86 -7.05 -5.09 7.80
C PRO A 86 -7.08 -6.40 7.01
N TYR A 87 -6.12 -6.55 6.11
CA TYR A 87 -5.88 -7.77 5.35
C TYR A 87 -4.50 -8.32 5.65
N LYS A 88 -4.40 -9.65 5.73
CA LYS A 88 -3.09 -10.31 5.71
C LYS A 88 -2.45 -10.07 4.37
N VAL A 89 -1.12 -9.99 4.37
CA VAL A 89 -0.36 -9.83 3.14
C VAL A 89 0.63 -10.96 2.95
N LYS A 90 0.81 -11.35 1.69
CA LYS A 90 1.98 -12.09 1.21
C LYS A 90 2.84 -11.12 0.43
N SER A 91 4.15 -11.30 0.47
CA SER A 91 5.06 -10.43 -0.26
C SER A 91 6.15 -11.21 -0.97
N LYS A 92 6.58 -10.68 -2.11
CA LYS A 92 7.63 -11.26 -2.95
C LYS A 92 8.46 -10.15 -3.57
N ILE A 93 9.78 -10.29 -3.54
CA ILE A 93 10.70 -9.38 -4.25
C ILE A 93 10.54 -9.58 -5.75
N VAL A 94 10.46 -8.48 -6.49
CA VAL A 94 10.32 -8.46 -7.95
C VAL A 94 11.38 -7.57 -8.59
N SER A 95 11.74 -7.86 -9.83
CA SER A 95 12.65 -7.02 -10.60
C SER A 95 11.94 -5.77 -11.15
N SER A 96 12.72 -4.72 -11.41
CA SER A 96 12.28 -3.55 -12.17
C SER A 96 12.91 -3.56 -13.58
N PRO A 97 12.25 -3.01 -14.61
CA PRO A 97 10.89 -2.47 -14.62
C PRO A 97 9.82 -3.56 -14.45
N VAL A 98 8.64 -3.16 -13.95
CA VAL A 98 7.46 -4.04 -13.92
C VAL A 98 6.62 -3.74 -15.14
N VAL A 99 6.52 -4.75 -16.00
CA VAL A 99 5.72 -4.72 -17.22
C VAL A 99 4.51 -5.61 -17.03
N TRP A 100 3.35 -5.12 -17.43
CA TRP A 100 2.08 -5.82 -17.33
C TRP A 100 1.46 -5.96 -18.71
N LYS A 101 1.19 -7.22 -19.10
CA LYS A 101 0.52 -7.55 -20.36
C LYS A 101 -0.93 -7.86 -20.06
N HIS A 102 -1.85 -7.24 -20.80
CA HIS A 102 -3.28 -7.52 -20.67
C HIS A 102 -3.95 -7.59 -22.05
N SER A 103 -5.02 -8.37 -22.13
CA SER A 103 -5.85 -8.45 -23.34
C SER A 103 -6.50 -7.10 -23.61
N ASN A 104 -6.68 -6.80 -24.89
CA ASN A 104 -7.56 -5.73 -25.34
C ASN A 104 -8.99 -6.26 -25.32
N GLU A 105 -9.96 -5.41 -24.99
CA GLU A 105 -11.39 -5.78 -25.00
C GLU A 105 -11.93 -5.97 -26.43
N VAL A 106 -11.18 -5.56 -27.46
CA VAL A 106 -11.55 -5.64 -28.87
C VAL A 106 -10.44 -6.36 -29.64
N GLY A 107 -10.62 -7.67 -29.89
CA GLY A 107 -9.74 -8.53 -30.69
C GLY A 107 -8.64 -9.28 -29.91
N ASP A 108 -7.86 -10.12 -30.61
CA ASP A 108 -6.77 -10.96 -30.04
C ASP A 108 -5.48 -10.18 -29.68
N GLY A 109 -5.58 -8.86 -29.58
CA GLY A 109 -4.44 -7.98 -29.29
C GLY A 109 -4.11 -7.94 -27.80
N TYR A 110 -2.81 -7.95 -27.47
CA TYR A 110 -2.32 -7.68 -26.12
C TYR A 110 -1.69 -6.30 -26.04
N THR A 111 -2.10 -5.50 -25.05
CA THR A 111 -1.41 -4.25 -24.69
C THR A 111 -0.39 -4.54 -23.59
N THR A 112 0.76 -3.89 -23.70
CA THR A 112 1.85 -3.99 -22.73
C THR A 112 2.10 -2.65 -22.07
N ASP A 113 1.75 -2.54 -20.79
CA ASP A 113 1.95 -1.35 -19.98
C ASP A 113 3.17 -1.49 -19.07
N THR A 114 3.97 -0.43 -18.98
CA THR A 114 4.99 -0.34 -17.92
C THR A 114 4.35 0.24 -16.66
N LEU A 115 4.07 -0.62 -15.67
CA LEU A 115 3.52 -0.19 -14.39
C LEU A 115 4.55 0.61 -13.60
N ILE A 116 5.77 0.10 -13.51
CA ILE A 116 6.86 0.70 -12.73
C ILE A 116 8.10 0.75 -13.60
N ARG A 117 8.67 1.95 -13.73
CA ARG A 117 9.91 2.18 -14.48
C ARG A 117 11.09 1.50 -13.79
N LYS A 118 12.18 1.33 -14.52
CA LYS A 118 13.44 0.81 -13.97
C LYS A 118 13.90 1.69 -12.79
N THR A 119 14.25 1.07 -11.67
CA THR A 119 14.72 1.73 -10.45
C THR A 119 15.88 0.96 -9.84
N SER A 120 16.77 1.65 -9.13
CA SER A 120 17.88 1.06 -8.37
C SER A 120 17.46 0.56 -6.98
N ASN A 121 16.25 0.94 -6.55
CA ASN A 121 15.65 0.51 -5.30
C ASN A 121 15.16 -0.94 -5.37
N THR A 122 14.98 -1.55 -4.21
CA THR A 122 14.34 -2.87 -4.14
C THR A 122 12.83 -2.70 -4.29
N LEU A 123 12.22 -3.58 -5.08
CA LEU A 123 10.79 -3.57 -5.35
C LEU A 123 10.17 -4.86 -4.83
N MET A 124 9.04 -4.74 -4.14
CA MET A 124 8.32 -5.86 -3.55
C MET A 124 6.85 -5.80 -3.93
N LEU A 125 6.35 -6.88 -4.52
CA LEU A 125 4.92 -7.07 -4.73
C LEU A 125 4.29 -7.51 -3.41
N VAL A 126 3.21 -6.84 -3.01
CA VAL A 126 2.40 -7.14 -1.83
C VAL A 126 1.02 -7.58 -2.31
N GLN A 127 0.62 -8.79 -1.94
CA GLN A 127 -0.64 -9.40 -2.32
C GLN A 127 -1.51 -9.62 -1.09
N LEU A 128 -2.79 -9.30 -1.22
CA LEU A 128 -3.80 -9.60 -0.21
C LEU A 128 -3.93 -11.12 -0.03
N ASN A 129 -3.97 -11.60 1.21
CA ASN A 129 -4.05 -13.02 1.55
C ASN A 129 -5.13 -13.28 2.61
N GLY A 130 -6.34 -12.80 2.34
CA GLY A 130 -7.50 -12.96 3.20
C GLY A 130 -7.69 -11.79 4.17
N GLU A 131 -8.96 -11.53 4.47
CA GLU A 131 -9.40 -10.53 5.44
C GLU A 131 -9.06 -10.97 6.86
N MET A 132 -8.74 -10.00 7.73
CA MET A 132 -8.60 -10.23 9.16
C MET A 132 -9.75 -9.59 9.90
N ILE A 133 -10.26 -10.30 10.89
CA ILE A 133 -11.15 -9.72 11.89
C ILE A 133 -10.27 -8.90 12.85
N PRO A 134 -10.38 -7.56 12.89
CA PRO A 134 -9.55 -6.74 13.76
C PRO A 134 -9.91 -7.01 15.22
N ALA A 135 -8.89 -7.27 16.05
CA ALA A 135 -9.07 -7.27 17.50
C ALA A 135 -9.55 -5.89 17.99
N PRO A 136 -10.29 -5.80 19.10
CA PRO A 136 -10.89 -4.56 19.58
C PRO A 136 -9.90 -3.39 19.72
N THR A 137 -8.69 -3.68 20.21
CA THR A 137 -7.60 -2.71 20.39
C THR A 137 -7.11 -2.11 19.07
N ILE A 138 -7.18 -2.87 17.98
CA ILE A 138 -6.70 -2.44 16.67
C ILE A 138 -7.74 -1.52 16.00
N ARG A 139 -9.04 -1.72 16.29
CA ARG A 139 -10.12 -0.84 15.80
C ARG A 139 -9.96 0.61 16.26
N GLN A 140 -9.41 0.83 17.46
CA GLN A 140 -9.16 2.17 18.00
C GLN A 140 -8.01 2.92 17.32
N LYS A 141 -7.09 2.20 16.67
CA LYS A 141 -5.97 2.77 15.90
C LYS A 141 -6.19 2.68 14.39
N LYS A 142 -7.46 2.71 13.96
CA LYS A 142 -7.82 2.67 12.54
C LYS A 142 -7.18 3.88 11.84
N PRO A 143 -6.35 3.68 10.81
CA PRO A 143 -5.89 4.79 10.01
C PRO A 143 -7.05 5.43 9.24
N GLU A 144 -7.03 6.76 9.12
CA GLU A 144 -8.08 7.52 8.42
C GLU A 144 -8.03 7.38 6.90
N ALA A 145 -6.84 7.05 6.34
CA ALA A 145 -6.68 6.89 4.91
C ALA A 145 -7.34 5.59 4.40
N ALA A 146 -7.95 5.66 3.21
CA ALA A 146 -8.58 4.53 2.54
C ALA A 146 -7.61 3.34 2.31
N PHE A 147 -6.32 3.63 2.19
CA PHE A 147 -5.30 2.60 2.00
C PHE A 147 -4.07 2.89 2.85
N VAL A 148 -3.70 1.95 3.72
CA VAL A 148 -2.49 2.07 4.56
C VAL A 148 -1.70 0.77 4.55
N LEU A 149 -0.40 0.87 4.24
CA LEU A 149 0.53 -0.24 4.47
C LEU A 149 1.09 -0.16 5.88
N GLU A 150 0.87 -1.21 6.66
CA GLU A 150 1.58 -1.43 7.91
C GLU A 150 2.80 -2.31 7.64
N TYR A 151 3.97 -1.88 8.10
CA TYR A 151 5.21 -2.61 7.90
C TYR A 151 6.15 -2.49 9.10
N ASN A 152 7.00 -3.49 9.26
CA ASN A 152 8.05 -3.49 10.25
C ASN A 152 9.39 -3.09 9.60
N TYR A 153 10.08 -2.15 10.24
CA TYR A 153 11.43 -1.71 9.87
C TYR A 153 12.22 -1.38 11.15
N ASN A 154 13.42 -1.95 11.27
CA ASN A 154 14.25 -1.86 12.47
C ASN A 154 13.48 -2.22 13.77
N SER A 155 12.74 -3.32 13.74
CA SER A 155 11.90 -3.80 14.86
C SER A 155 10.79 -2.85 15.32
N ARG A 156 10.58 -1.73 14.62
CA ARG A 156 9.50 -0.79 14.86
C ARG A 156 8.42 -0.96 13.81
N ARG A 157 7.17 -0.76 14.22
CA ARG A 157 6.00 -0.77 13.34
C ARG A 157 5.79 0.64 12.78
N HIS A 158 5.55 0.71 11.48
CA HIS A 158 5.33 1.94 10.74
C HIS A 158 4.05 1.83 9.92
N PHE A 159 3.44 2.98 9.66
CA PHE A 159 2.23 3.10 8.86
C PHE A 159 2.50 4.06 7.71
N TYR A 160 2.21 3.63 6.49
CA TYR A 160 2.36 4.48 5.30
C TYR A 160 1.01 4.63 4.61
N PRO A 161 0.35 5.81 4.74
CA PRO A 161 -0.89 6.07 4.03
C PRO A 161 -0.62 6.30 2.54
N VAL A 162 -1.40 5.63 1.69
CA VAL A 162 -1.39 5.83 0.24
C VAL A 162 -2.56 6.74 -0.12
N LYS A 163 -2.25 7.88 -0.72
CA LYS A 163 -3.25 8.88 -1.13
C LYS A 163 -3.77 8.63 -2.53
N ASP A 164 -2.90 8.18 -3.43
CA ASP A 164 -3.20 8.09 -4.86
C ASP A 164 -3.22 6.64 -5.35
N PHE A 165 -4.24 6.32 -6.16
CA PHE A 165 -4.39 5.02 -6.82
C PHE A 165 -4.38 5.22 -8.33
N LYS A 166 -3.60 4.40 -9.05
CA LYS A 166 -3.70 4.37 -10.51
C LYS A 166 -4.74 3.33 -10.93
N LYS A 167 -5.81 3.78 -11.57
CA LYS A 167 -6.82 2.88 -12.15
C LYS A 167 -6.26 2.25 -13.43
N LEU A 168 -6.42 0.94 -13.56
CA LEU A 168 -6.12 0.17 -14.76
C LEU A 168 -7.41 -0.08 -15.55
N SER A 169 -7.27 -0.33 -16.85
CA SER A 169 -8.39 -0.74 -17.70
C SER A 169 -9.10 -1.96 -17.10
N PRO A 170 -10.43 -1.97 -17.05
CA PRO A 170 -11.18 -3.05 -16.42
C PRO A 170 -10.95 -4.40 -17.13
N VAL A 171 -11.44 -5.48 -16.49
CA VAL A 171 -11.65 -6.78 -17.16
C VAL A 171 -13.14 -6.97 -17.30
N ILE A 172 -13.62 -7.23 -18.50
CA ILE A 172 -14.97 -7.76 -18.69
C ILE A 172 -14.92 -9.27 -18.47
N LEU A 173 -15.63 -9.75 -17.45
CA LEU A 173 -15.79 -11.18 -17.18
C LEU A 173 -16.74 -11.76 -18.22
N GLN A 174 -16.23 -12.65 -19.07
CA GLN A 174 -17.04 -13.44 -20.01
C GLN A 174 -17.75 -14.58 -19.31
#